data_AF-A0A1W1YDF5-F1
#
_entry.id   AF-A0A1W1YDF5-F1
#
_cell.length_a   1.000
_cell.length_b   1.000
_cell.length_c   1.000
_cell.angle_alpha   90.00
_cell.angle_beta   90.00
_cell.angle_gamma   90.00
#
_symmetry.space_group_name_H-M   'P 1'
#
loop_
_entity.id
_entity.type
_entity.pdbx_description
1 polymer ?
#
loop_
_entity_poly.entity_id
_entity_poly.type
_entity_poly.pdbx_seq_one_letter_code
_entity_poly.pdbx_strand_id
1 'polypeptide(L)'
;MNDSRIYFHFTVSTGGEIYAMDLTFAYETYYLVELQIASIFLLVTVNTAIWMKAKKIPLLYSYLSVQGALLLWMTAKILKNVSPTVELKFLFVVIQYVGICSLGVLFFAFAFYYAKGRFPAGRTLAVLSVFPFITLLILSTNPLHHLFYSRFDFWGDSFGPAFYAHQAYHYVLIAGGILLCGKNYFHQFGEKRLQAVLFSVAILVPLIANILYVFGWVEPLFGFSPPCDITPIACNISLFMFALAVFRYRFFDDLKITWRAAMDLHPDGILLLDGSGRVSDYNSTFQTLFEGGQLFARNPSDSARRPSEASVRRFQTAGFPAGKTCFGSHVYETETGGFIRMKCGPVENRGRHIGTFLQFSDATLRQMLLKESEKRNEALSRLNRILENEAGVQRALIVTRRKNYIAREVHDILGHSVVLAITILETARMSPAAGDELAQSIRNAMEPLKNSIKRNPARETPDGENSGGLRDMLSALKEDAEKASVSVEISISGRLPELASERAEAAYKVCREGVTNAIRHGGADRVDIILRNAGHGLEIYVMDNGSGCGKIVKGMGLSGMEERLAPLGGRLEFSSPEEGGFSLRAFLPFI
;
A
#
# COMPACT_ATOMS: atom_id res chain seq x y z
N MET A 1 -47.71 -57.19 37.59
CA MET A 1 -47.75 -55.99 38.43
C MET A 1 -48.74 -55.03 37.79
N ASN A 2 -49.67 -54.53 38.60
CA ASN A 2 -50.87 -53.77 38.23
C ASN A 2 -50.70 -52.81 37.05
N ASP A 3 -51.56 -52.99 36.04
CA ASP A 3 -51.80 -52.06 34.95
C ASP A 3 -52.71 -50.94 35.47
N SER A 4 -52.13 -50.02 36.24
CA SER A 4 -52.82 -48.83 36.74
C SER A 4 -52.74 -47.70 35.71
N ARG A 5 -53.40 -47.87 34.57
CA ARG A 5 -53.76 -46.77 33.68
C ARG A 5 -55.05 -46.14 34.23
N ILE A 6 -54.99 -44.88 34.65
CA ILE A 6 -56.16 -44.15 35.14
C ILE A 6 -56.96 -43.70 33.91
N TYR A 7 -57.96 -44.49 33.51
CA TYR A 7 -58.97 -44.07 32.54
C TYR A 7 -60.11 -43.39 33.31
N PHE A 8 -60.30 -42.08 33.09
CA PHE A 8 -61.49 -41.38 33.58
C PHE A 8 -62.63 -41.60 32.58
N HIS A 9 -63.41 -42.66 32.77
CA HIS A 9 -64.61 -42.91 31.99
C HIS A 9 -65.79 -42.09 32.55
N PHE A 10 -66.30 -41.15 31.75
CA PHE A 10 -67.62 -40.56 31.96
C PHE A 10 -68.50 -40.83 30.75
N THR A 11 -69.70 -41.37 30.99
CA THR A 11 -70.71 -41.64 29.97
C THR A 11 -71.55 -40.39 29.72
N VAL A 12 -71.50 -39.86 28.49
CA VAL A 12 -72.44 -38.83 28.03
C VAL A 12 -73.50 -39.52 27.17
N SER A 13 -74.76 -39.44 27.59
CA SER A 13 -75.91 -39.98 26.88
C SER A 13 -76.53 -38.89 26.02
N THR A 14 -76.38 -39.00 24.70
CA THR A 14 -77.23 -38.28 23.74
C THR A 14 -77.81 -39.29 22.76
N GLY A 15 -79.11 -39.56 22.86
CA GLY A 15 -79.87 -40.24 21.81
C GLY A 15 -79.62 -41.75 21.66
N GLY A 16 -79.43 -42.50 22.76
CA GLY A 16 -79.51 -43.97 22.75
C GLY A 16 -78.26 -44.74 22.33
N GLU A 17 -77.19 -44.06 21.87
CA GLU A 17 -75.88 -44.67 21.66
C GLU A 17 -74.87 -44.17 22.71
N ILE A 18 -74.22 -45.10 23.42
CA ILE A 18 -73.18 -44.80 24.41
C ILE A 18 -71.85 -44.71 23.66
N TYR A 19 -71.36 -43.49 23.42
CA TYR A 19 -69.98 -43.27 22.99
C TYR A 19 -69.11 -43.05 24.24
N ALA A 20 -68.26 -44.03 24.57
CA ALA A 20 -67.20 -43.83 25.54
C ALA A 20 -66.13 -42.93 24.91
N MET A 21 -66.22 -41.62 25.14
CA MET A 21 -65.16 -40.69 24.77
C MET A 21 -64.13 -40.69 25.90
N ASP A 22 -62.95 -41.27 25.66
CA ASP A 22 -61.85 -41.18 26.61
C ASP A 22 -61.47 -39.71 26.77
N LEU A 23 -61.79 -39.10 27.93
CA LEU A 23 -61.42 -37.69 28.20
C LEU A 23 -59.91 -37.47 28.04
N THR A 24 -59.11 -38.49 28.32
CA THR A 24 -57.66 -38.52 28.08
C THR A 24 -57.31 -38.12 26.65
N PHE A 25 -58.04 -38.63 25.66
CA PHE A 25 -57.84 -38.31 24.24
C PHE A 25 -58.16 -36.84 23.92
N ALA A 26 -59.22 -36.30 24.52
CA ALA A 26 -59.61 -34.90 24.35
C ALA A 26 -58.60 -33.94 24.98
N TYR A 27 -58.11 -34.24 26.19
CA TYR A 27 -57.08 -33.45 26.87
C TYR A 27 -55.74 -33.49 26.12
N GLU A 28 -55.29 -34.66 25.68
CA GLU A 28 -54.06 -34.79 24.89
C GLU A 28 -54.12 -34.02 23.58
N THR A 29 -55.25 -34.09 22.86
CA THR A 29 -55.46 -33.33 21.63
C THR A 29 -55.40 -31.82 21.89
N TYR A 30 -55.97 -31.35 23.00
CA TYR A 30 -55.97 -29.95 23.39
C TYR A 30 -54.55 -29.43 23.72
N TYR A 31 -53.79 -30.15 24.55
CA TYR A 31 -52.40 -29.77 24.87
C TYR A 31 -51.49 -29.77 23.64
N LEU A 32 -51.70 -30.70 22.70
CA LEU A 32 -50.94 -30.73 21.45
C LEU A 32 -51.25 -29.56 20.54
N VAL A 33 -52.51 -29.10 20.50
CA VAL A 33 -52.89 -27.90 19.77
C VAL A 33 -52.26 -26.66 20.41
N GLU A 34 -52.33 -26.50 21.73
CA GLU A 34 -51.69 -25.37 22.42
C GLU A 34 -50.18 -25.32 22.17
N LEU A 35 -49.51 -26.46 22.26
CA LEU A 35 -48.08 -26.55 21.99
C LEU A 35 -47.76 -26.22 20.52
N GLN A 36 -48.57 -26.68 19.57
CA GLN A 36 -48.41 -26.34 18.15
C GLN A 36 -48.63 -24.84 17.89
N ILE A 37 -49.59 -24.20 18.56
CA ILE A 37 -49.81 -22.75 18.48
C ILE A 37 -48.57 -22.01 18.99
N ALA A 38 -48.03 -22.40 20.14
CA ALA A 38 -46.79 -21.82 20.69
C ALA A 38 -45.60 -22.01 19.72
N SER A 39 -45.53 -23.18 19.07
CA SER A 39 -44.51 -23.50 18.07
C SER A 39 -44.61 -22.61 16.83
N ILE A 40 -45.83 -22.36 16.33
CA ILE A 40 -46.08 -21.43 15.21
C ILE A 40 -45.70 -20.01 15.61
N PHE A 41 -46.08 -19.56 16.80
CA PHE A 41 -45.71 -18.23 17.30
C PHE A 41 -44.20 -18.05 17.35
N LEU A 42 -43.47 -19.04 17.87
CA LEU A 42 -42.01 -19.05 17.89
C LEU A 42 -41.43 -19.05 16.47
N LEU A 43 -41.95 -19.90 15.59
CA LEU A 43 -41.56 -19.99 14.17
C LEU A 43 -41.66 -18.62 13.49
N VAL A 44 -42.81 -17.97 13.58
CA VAL A 44 -43.05 -16.66 12.97
C VAL A 44 -42.16 -15.60 13.59
N THR A 45 -42.03 -15.57 14.92
CA THR A 45 -41.22 -14.57 15.63
C THR A 45 -39.74 -14.67 15.26
N VAL A 46 -39.17 -15.88 15.31
CA VAL A 46 -37.76 -16.12 14.98
C VAL A 46 -37.50 -15.82 13.50
N ASN A 47 -38.36 -16.28 12.60
CA ASN A 47 -38.19 -16.01 11.17
C ASN A 47 -38.34 -14.53 10.82
N THR A 48 -39.22 -13.79 11.52
CA THR A 48 -39.34 -12.33 11.38
C THR A 48 -38.06 -11.64 11.86
N ALA A 49 -37.50 -12.05 13.00
CA ALA A 49 -36.24 -11.52 13.50
C ALA A 49 -35.06 -11.82 12.55
N ILE A 50 -34.99 -13.04 12.00
CA ILE A 50 -34.02 -13.43 10.98
C ILE A 50 -34.19 -12.55 9.74
N TRP A 51 -35.41 -12.39 9.25
CA TRP A 51 -35.68 -11.55 8.09
C TRP A 51 -35.23 -10.11 8.34
N MET A 52 -35.55 -9.50 9.49
CA MET A 52 -35.14 -8.12 9.79
C MET A 52 -33.62 -7.92 9.84
N LYS A 53 -32.86 -8.91 10.33
CA LYS A 53 -31.41 -8.77 10.54
C LYS A 53 -30.55 -9.34 9.42
N ALA A 54 -31.03 -10.32 8.67
CA ALA A 54 -30.24 -11.01 7.65
C ALA A 54 -30.19 -10.24 6.33
N LYS A 55 -29.07 -10.38 5.60
CA LYS A 55 -28.93 -9.86 4.24
C LYS A 55 -29.95 -10.53 3.30
N LYS A 56 -30.56 -9.72 2.43
CA LYS A 56 -31.57 -10.15 1.45
C LYS A 56 -30.94 -10.84 0.23
N ILE A 57 -30.29 -11.97 0.49
CA ILE A 57 -29.67 -12.82 -0.54
C ILE A 57 -30.58 -14.02 -0.88
N PRO A 58 -30.44 -14.64 -2.07
CA PRO A 58 -31.28 -15.78 -2.46
C PRO A 58 -31.28 -16.96 -1.48
N LEU A 59 -30.18 -17.15 -0.74
CA LEU A 59 -30.10 -18.15 0.34
C LEU A 59 -31.16 -17.91 1.43
N LEU A 60 -31.37 -16.67 1.86
CA LEU A 60 -32.40 -16.31 2.85
C LEU A 60 -33.79 -16.65 2.34
N TYR A 61 -34.09 -16.30 1.09
CA TYR A 61 -35.40 -16.60 0.50
C TYR A 61 -35.66 -18.10 0.39
N SER A 62 -34.65 -18.88 -0.02
CA SER A 62 -34.79 -20.35 -0.06
C SER A 62 -35.01 -20.97 1.32
N TYR A 63 -34.38 -20.43 2.37
CA TYR A 63 -34.66 -20.81 3.75
C TYR A 63 -36.09 -20.47 4.14
N LEU A 64 -36.54 -19.23 3.89
CA LEU A 64 -37.90 -18.79 4.20
C LEU A 64 -38.97 -19.59 3.45
N SER A 65 -38.69 -20.09 2.24
CA SER A 65 -39.59 -21.00 1.52
C SER A 65 -39.78 -22.32 2.26
N VAL A 66 -38.71 -22.92 2.80
CA VAL A 66 -38.79 -24.12 3.64
C VAL A 66 -39.61 -23.84 4.89
N GLN A 67 -39.38 -22.70 5.53
CA GLN A 67 -40.10 -22.28 6.74
C GLN A 67 -41.58 -21.99 6.45
N GLY A 68 -41.91 -21.44 5.28
CA GLY A 68 -43.29 -21.23 4.84
C GLY A 68 -44.05 -22.54 4.61
N ALA A 69 -43.40 -23.54 4.02
CA ALA A 69 -44.00 -24.88 3.87
C ALA A 69 -44.23 -25.56 5.23
N LEU A 70 -43.30 -25.39 6.19
CA LEU A 70 -43.44 -25.87 7.56
C LEU A 70 -44.60 -25.17 8.29
N LEU A 71 -44.72 -23.84 8.14
CA LEU A 71 -45.82 -23.06 8.70
C LEU A 71 -47.16 -23.55 8.16
N LEU A 72 -47.29 -23.73 6.84
CA LEU A 72 -48.50 -24.26 6.21
C LEU A 72 -48.87 -25.64 6.77
N TRP A 73 -47.89 -26.53 6.90
CA TRP A 73 -48.09 -27.84 7.51
C TRP A 73 -48.63 -27.70 8.95
N MET A 74 -47.94 -26.95 9.80
CA MET A 74 -48.32 -26.83 11.21
C MET A 74 -49.70 -26.20 11.40
N THR A 75 -50.02 -25.15 10.63
CA THR A 75 -51.34 -24.52 10.67
C THR A 75 -52.44 -25.48 10.22
N ALA A 76 -52.25 -26.19 9.11
CA ALA A 76 -53.24 -27.16 8.62
C ALA A 76 -53.40 -28.34 9.58
N LYS A 77 -52.34 -28.75 10.29
CA LYS A 77 -52.40 -29.82 11.30
C LYS A 77 -53.27 -29.41 12.51
N ILE A 78 -53.17 -28.16 12.97
CA ILE A 78 -54.07 -27.64 14.01
C ILE A 78 -55.52 -27.71 13.53
N LEU A 79 -55.78 -27.22 12.32
CA LEU A 79 -57.13 -27.19 11.74
C LEU A 79 -57.69 -28.61 11.54
N LYS A 80 -56.86 -29.58 11.14
CA LYS A 80 -57.20 -31.01 11.11
C LYS A 80 -57.65 -31.49 12.50
N ASN A 81 -56.89 -31.19 13.54
CA ASN A 81 -57.15 -31.70 14.89
C ASN A 81 -58.42 -31.10 15.54
N VAL A 82 -58.79 -29.87 15.19
CA VAL A 82 -60.01 -29.21 15.72
C VAL A 82 -61.24 -29.38 14.80
N SER A 83 -61.11 -30.15 13.72
CA SER A 83 -62.19 -30.33 12.75
C SER A 83 -63.37 -31.10 13.34
N PRO A 84 -64.61 -30.59 13.23
CA PRO A 84 -65.80 -31.27 13.74
C PRO A 84 -66.30 -32.43 12.86
N THR A 85 -65.91 -32.49 11.58
CA THR A 85 -66.36 -33.53 10.64
C THR A 85 -65.19 -34.19 9.91
N VAL A 86 -65.41 -35.41 9.42
CA VAL A 86 -64.39 -36.20 8.70
C VAL A 86 -64.03 -35.53 7.37
N GLU A 87 -65.00 -34.93 6.67
CA GLU A 87 -64.79 -34.23 5.40
C GLU A 87 -63.91 -33.01 5.58
N LEU A 88 -64.17 -32.22 6.63
CA LEU A 88 -63.38 -31.04 6.95
C LEU A 88 -61.98 -31.41 7.45
N LYS A 89 -61.87 -32.47 8.25
CA LYS A 89 -60.59 -33.08 8.67
C LYS A 89 -59.77 -33.49 7.44
N PHE A 90 -60.40 -34.13 6.45
CA PHE A 90 -59.76 -34.56 5.22
C PHE A 90 -59.32 -33.39 4.35
N LEU A 91 -60.13 -32.33 4.22
CA LEU A 91 -59.73 -31.10 3.52
C LEU A 91 -58.45 -30.52 4.12
N PHE A 92 -58.37 -30.41 5.44
CA PHE A 92 -57.15 -29.91 6.09
C PHE A 92 -55.97 -30.86 5.95
N VAL A 93 -56.18 -32.17 5.87
CA VAL A 93 -55.13 -33.13 5.49
C VAL A 93 -54.59 -32.81 4.08
N VAL A 94 -55.44 -32.57 3.09
CA VAL A 94 -54.97 -32.20 1.74
C VAL A 94 -54.13 -30.93 1.78
N ILE A 95 -54.60 -29.88 2.47
CA ILE A 95 -53.85 -28.62 2.65
C ILE A 95 -52.53 -28.86 3.39
N GLN A 96 -52.55 -29.70 4.42
CA GLN A 96 -51.39 -30.09 5.21
C GLN A 96 -50.30 -30.70 4.32
N TYR A 97 -50.70 -31.60 3.42
CA TYR A 97 -49.77 -32.27 2.52
C TYR A 97 -49.22 -31.38 1.41
N VAL A 98 -49.85 -30.24 1.08
CA VAL A 98 -49.23 -29.24 0.19
C VAL A 98 -47.91 -28.75 0.79
N GLY A 99 -47.91 -28.48 2.10
CA GLY A 99 -46.70 -28.15 2.85
C GLY A 99 -45.72 -29.32 2.88
N ILE A 100 -46.16 -30.49 3.34
CA ILE A 100 -45.30 -31.68 3.50
C ILE A 100 -44.65 -32.11 2.19
N CYS A 101 -45.42 -32.18 1.10
CA CYS A 101 -44.92 -32.60 -0.21
C CYS A 101 -43.87 -31.63 -0.78
N SER A 102 -43.98 -30.34 -0.42
CA SER A 102 -43.04 -29.31 -0.88
C SER A 102 -41.74 -29.29 -0.07
N LEU A 103 -41.75 -29.73 1.20
CA LEU A 103 -40.61 -29.63 2.12
C LEU A 103 -39.34 -30.28 1.57
N GLY A 104 -39.42 -31.51 1.08
CA GLY A 104 -38.24 -32.24 0.56
C GLY A 104 -37.56 -31.51 -0.60
N VAL A 105 -38.35 -31.01 -1.56
CA VAL A 105 -37.83 -30.32 -2.74
C VAL A 105 -37.26 -28.94 -2.37
N LEU A 106 -37.98 -28.18 -1.54
CA LEU A 106 -37.53 -26.86 -1.07
C LEU A 106 -36.26 -26.98 -0.22
N PHE A 107 -36.20 -27.97 0.66
CA PHE A 107 -35.02 -28.25 1.46
C PHE A 107 -33.83 -28.66 0.60
N PHE A 108 -34.03 -29.52 -0.40
CA PHE A 108 -32.97 -29.89 -1.34
C PHE A 108 -32.48 -28.67 -2.14
N ALA A 109 -33.38 -27.80 -2.58
CA ALA A 109 -33.03 -26.56 -3.28
C ALA A 109 -32.21 -25.62 -2.40
N PHE A 110 -32.63 -25.44 -1.14
CA PHE A 110 -31.88 -24.71 -0.12
C PHE A 110 -30.48 -25.31 0.08
N ALA A 111 -30.38 -26.62 0.31
CA ALA A 111 -29.12 -27.32 0.57
C ALA A 111 -28.17 -27.24 -0.62
N PHE A 112 -28.71 -27.33 -1.84
CA PHE A 112 -27.94 -27.17 -3.07
C PHE A 112 -27.39 -25.74 -3.19
N TYR A 113 -28.21 -24.72 -2.91
CA TYR A 113 -27.73 -23.33 -2.89
C TYR A 113 -26.66 -23.13 -1.82
N TYR A 114 -26.87 -23.64 -0.61
CA TYR A 114 -25.89 -23.57 0.48
C TYR A 114 -24.54 -24.20 0.08
N ALA A 115 -24.57 -25.35 -0.59
CA ALA A 115 -23.36 -26.06 -1.00
C ALA A 115 -22.67 -25.46 -2.25
N LYS A 116 -23.43 -24.89 -3.19
CA LYS A 116 -22.93 -24.48 -4.53
C LYS A 116 -22.97 -22.98 -4.81
N GLY A 117 -23.62 -22.19 -3.96
CA GLY A 117 -23.83 -20.75 -4.15
C GLY A 117 -24.79 -20.39 -5.29
N ARG A 118 -25.54 -21.36 -5.82
CA ARG A 118 -26.51 -21.19 -6.91
C ARG A 118 -27.62 -22.22 -6.80
N PHE A 119 -28.79 -21.92 -7.36
CA PHE A 119 -29.89 -22.90 -7.41
C PHE A 119 -29.61 -24.06 -8.36
N PRO A 120 -30.29 -25.21 -8.17
CA PRO A 120 -30.37 -26.24 -9.19
C PRO A 120 -30.97 -25.67 -10.48
N ALA A 121 -30.71 -26.33 -11.61
CA ALA A 121 -31.35 -25.94 -12.87
C ALA A 121 -32.87 -26.06 -12.73
N GLY A 122 -33.62 -25.14 -13.34
CA GLY A 122 -35.10 -25.14 -13.28
C GLY A 122 -35.70 -26.48 -13.71
N ARG A 123 -35.13 -27.12 -14.75
CA ARG A 123 -35.50 -28.48 -15.18
C ARG A 123 -35.37 -29.54 -14.07
N THR A 124 -34.34 -29.43 -13.24
CA THR A 124 -34.11 -30.37 -12.13
C THR A 124 -35.18 -30.17 -11.06
N LEU A 125 -35.48 -28.92 -10.69
CA LEU A 125 -36.55 -28.65 -9.73
C LEU A 125 -37.92 -29.09 -10.25
N ALA A 126 -38.20 -28.90 -11.54
CA ALA A 126 -39.42 -29.37 -12.17
C ALA A 126 -39.54 -30.91 -12.07
N VAL A 127 -38.49 -31.65 -12.45
CA VAL A 127 -38.47 -33.12 -12.36
C VAL A 127 -38.63 -33.59 -10.91
N LEU A 128 -37.95 -32.95 -9.95
CA LEU A 128 -38.12 -33.28 -8.54
C LEU A 128 -39.54 -32.96 -8.04
N SER A 129 -40.23 -31.98 -8.61
CA SER A 129 -41.59 -31.62 -8.17
C SER A 129 -42.69 -32.53 -8.75
N VAL A 130 -42.39 -33.33 -9.78
CA VAL A 130 -43.39 -34.24 -10.41
C VAL A 130 -43.93 -35.24 -9.39
N PHE A 131 -43.06 -35.90 -8.63
CA PHE A 131 -43.47 -36.94 -7.69
C PHE A 131 -44.32 -36.39 -6.51
N PRO A 132 -43.94 -35.28 -5.86
CA PRO A 132 -44.81 -34.54 -4.93
C PRO A 132 -46.18 -34.18 -5.51
N PHE A 133 -46.23 -33.71 -6.76
CA PHE A 133 -47.49 -33.33 -7.42
C PHE A 133 -48.40 -34.55 -7.65
N ILE A 134 -47.84 -35.66 -8.12
CA ILE A 134 -48.58 -36.92 -8.26
C ILE A 134 -49.08 -37.40 -6.89
N THR A 135 -48.26 -37.29 -5.85
CA THR A 135 -48.67 -37.66 -4.48
C THR A 135 -49.87 -36.85 -4.01
N LEU A 136 -49.87 -35.53 -4.25
CA LEU A 136 -51.00 -34.66 -3.91
C LEU A 136 -52.27 -35.03 -4.67
N LEU A 137 -52.14 -35.41 -5.94
CA LEU A 137 -53.27 -35.87 -6.73
C LEU A 137 -53.85 -37.16 -6.17
N ILE A 138 -53.00 -38.17 -5.90
CA ILE A 138 -53.39 -39.45 -5.28
C ILE A 138 -54.04 -39.22 -3.91
N LEU A 139 -53.49 -38.31 -3.10
CA LEU A 139 -54.08 -37.98 -1.80
C LEU A 139 -55.46 -37.33 -1.98
N SER A 140 -55.59 -36.35 -2.88
CA SER A 140 -56.84 -35.62 -3.08
C SER A 140 -57.96 -36.53 -3.60
N THR A 141 -57.61 -37.56 -4.37
CA THR A 141 -58.53 -38.59 -4.87
C THR A 141 -58.63 -39.81 -3.96
N ASN A 142 -58.00 -39.80 -2.79
CA ASN A 142 -57.92 -40.98 -1.92
C ASN A 142 -59.26 -41.64 -1.57
N PRO A 143 -60.38 -40.93 -1.39
CA PRO A 143 -61.68 -41.56 -1.13
C PRO A 143 -62.15 -42.54 -2.21
N LEU A 144 -61.58 -42.48 -3.43
CA LEU A 144 -61.95 -43.36 -4.54
C LEU A 144 -61.17 -44.69 -4.57
N HIS A 145 -59.98 -44.75 -3.97
CA HIS A 145 -59.05 -45.84 -4.20
C HIS A 145 -58.22 -46.27 -2.98
N HIS A 146 -58.20 -45.48 -1.91
CA HIS A 146 -57.54 -45.81 -0.63
C HIS A 146 -56.04 -46.15 -0.73
N LEU A 147 -55.33 -45.53 -1.69
CA LEU A 147 -53.90 -45.82 -1.95
C LEU A 147 -52.98 -45.07 -1.01
N PHE A 148 -53.39 -43.88 -0.55
CA PHE A 148 -52.63 -43.04 0.37
C PHE A 148 -53.01 -43.33 1.82
N TYR A 149 -54.29 -43.25 2.16
CA TYR A 149 -54.84 -43.76 3.42
C TYR A 149 -55.69 -44.99 3.13
N SER A 150 -55.32 -46.12 3.72
CA SER A 150 -56.06 -47.39 3.63
C SER A 150 -57.31 -47.37 4.50
N ARG A 151 -57.24 -46.68 5.64
CA ARG A 151 -58.38 -46.33 6.50
C ARG A 151 -58.18 -44.89 6.97
N PHE A 152 -59.23 -44.07 6.88
CA PHE A 152 -59.23 -42.71 7.40
C PHE A 152 -60.57 -42.45 8.08
N ASP A 153 -60.57 -42.31 9.39
CA ASP A 153 -61.76 -41.98 10.15
C ASP A 153 -61.49 -40.89 11.20
N PHE A 154 -62.49 -40.58 12.01
CA PHE A 154 -62.35 -39.54 13.03
C PHE A 154 -61.32 -39.90 14.11
N TRP A 155 -61.20 -41.18 14.44
CA TRP A 155 -60.49 -41.73 15.59
C TRP A 155 -59.07 -42.21 15.26
N GLY A 156 -58.80 -42.54 14.01
CA GLY A 156 -57.50 -43.04 13.59
C GLY A 156 -57.33 -43.10 12.07
N ASP A 157 -56.06 -43.02 11.67
CA ASP A 157 -55.65 -43.06 10.27
C ASP A 157 -54.71 -44.27 10.08
N SER A 158 -54.86 -45.02 8.99
CA SER A 158 -53.93 -46.07 8.57
C SER A 158 -53.39 -45.77 7.18
N PHE A 159 -52.09 -45.97 7.00
CA PHE A 159 -51.39 -45.59 5.78
C PHE A 159 -51.46 -46.69 4.72
N GLY A 160 -51.64 -46.28 3.47
CA GLY A 160 -51.55 -47.11 2.28
C GLY A 160 -50.16 -47.08 1.63
N PRO A 161 -49.93 -47.87 0.57
CA PRO A 161 -48.62 -47.98 -0.08
C PRO A 161 -48.10 -46.65 -0.65
N ALA A 162 -48.97 -45.76 -1.14
CA ALA A 162 -48.56 -44.48 -1.70
C ALA A 162 -47.98 -43.53 -0.63
N PHE A 163 -48.44 -43.64 0.62
CA PHE A 163 -47.85 -42.88 1.73
C PHE A 163 -46.40 -43.30 2.00
N TYR A 164 -46.11 -44.61 2.03
CA TYR A 164 -44.74 -45.08 2.25
C TYR A 164 -43.81 -44.74 1.09
N ALA A 165 -44.32 -44.79 -0.15
CA ALA A 165 -43.58 -44.32 -1.33
C ALA A 165 -43.26 -42.81 -1.22
N HIS A 166 -44.24 -42.01 -0.78
CA HIS A 166 -44.03 -40.59 -0.48
C HIS A 166 -42.96 -40.37 0.58
N GLN A 167 -43.02 -41.11 1.68
CA GLN A 167 -42.09 -40.99 2.78
C GLN A 167 -40.67 -41.36 2.38
N ALA A 168 -40.50 -42.45 1.62
CA ALA A 168 -39.20 -42.87 1.09
C ALA A 168 -38.59 -41.80 0.17
N TYR A 169 -39.38 -41.25 -0.75
CA TYR A 169 -38.95 -40.16 -1.63
C TYR A 169 -38.50 -38.92 -0.83
N HIS A 170 -39.31 -38.50 0.14
CA HIS A 170 -39.04 -37.35 0.97
C HIS A 170 -37.74 -37.53 1.79
N TYR A 171 -37.54 -38.70 2.38
CA TYR A 171 -36.31 -39.03 3.12
C TYR A 171 -35.07 -39.06 2.22
N VAL A 172 -35.17 -39.57 0.99
CA VAL A 172 -34.06 -39.54 0.03
C VAL A 172 -33.64 -38.10 -0.29
N LEU A 173 -34.60 -37.18 -0.48
CA LEU A 173 -34.29 -35.78 -0.71
C LEU A 173 -33.65 -35.10 0.51
N ILE A 174 -34.18 -35.34 1.71
CA ILE A 174 -33.60 -34.80 2.95
C ILE A 174 -32.18 -35.34 3.15
N ALA A 175 -31.97 -36.64 3.01
CA ALA A 175 -30.65 -37.26 3.12
C ALA A 175 -29.68 -36.68 2.09
N GLY A 176 -30.11 -36.54 0.84
CA GLY A 176 -29.33 -35.87 -0.21
C GLY A 176 -28.96 -34.43 0.13
N GLY A 177 -29.89 -33.67 0.71
CA GLY A 177 -29.64 -32.30 1.18
C GLY A 177 -28.65 -32.24 2.33
N ILE A 178 -28.78 -33.11 3.35
CA ILE A 178 -27.82 -33.22 4.46
C ILE A 178 -26.43 -33.56 3.93
N LEU A 179 -26.32 -34.54 3.03
CA LEU A 179 -25.06 -34.94 2.40
C LEU A 179 -24.44 -33.78 1.60
N LEU A 180 -25.24 -32.99 0.89
CA LEU A 180 -24.76 -31.79 0.18
C LEU A 180 -24.19 -30.75 1.14
N CYS A 181 -24.90 -30.47 2.24
CA CYS A 181 -24.41 -29.56 3.28
C CYS A 181 -23.14 -30.08 3.97
N GLY A 182 -23.04 -31.41 4.15
CA GLY A 182 -21.93 -32.10 4.79
C GLY A 182 -20.73 -32.43 3.89
N LYS A 183 -20.85 -32.36 2.55
CA LYS A 183 -19.82 -32.84 1.59
C LYS A 183 -18.44 -32.21 1.79
N ASN A 184 -18.39 -30.99 2.32
CA ASN A 184 -17.14 -30.28 2.59
C ASN A 184 -16.83 -30.16 4.09
N TYR A 185 -17.50 -30.93 4.95
CA TYR A 185 -17.38 -30.83 6.41
C TYR A 185 -15.92 -30.92 6.90
N PHE A 186 -15.17 -31.90 6.39
CA PHE A 186 -13.77 -32.11 6.77
C PHE A 186 -12.80 -31.07 6.19
N HIS A 187 -13.25 -30.24 5.26
CA HIS A 187 -12.44 -29.19 4.63
C HIS A 187 -12.84 -27.79 5.09
N GLN A 188 -13.90 -27.68 5.90
CA GLN A 188 -14.31 -26.43 6.53
C GLN A 188 -13.58 -26.26 7.87
N PHE A 189 -13.01 -25.07 8.09
CA PHE A 189 -12.33 -24.70 9.33
C PHE A 189 -13.06 -23.58 10.07
N GLY A 190 -12.94 -23.55 11.40
CA GLY A 190 -13.49 -22.49 12.26
C GLY A 190 -15.02 -22.46 12.32
N GLU A 191 -15.61 -21.27 12.32
CA GLU A 191 -17.06 -21.05 12.50
C GLU A 191 -17.92 -21.75 11.44
N LYS A 192 -17.40 -21.97 10.23
CA LYS A 192 -18.14 -22.66 9.16
C LYS A 192 -18.38 -24.14 9.45
N ARG A 193 -17.40 -24.81 10.07
CA ARG A 193 -17.58 -26.19 10.49
C ARG A 193 -18.67 -26.30 11.56
N LEU A 194 -18.69 -25.36 12.51
CA LEU A 194 -19.69 -25.33 13.56
C LEU A 194 -21.09 -24.98 13.03
N GLN A 195 -21.20 -24.05 12.06
CA GLN A 195 -22.43 -23.80 11.32
C GLN A 195 -22.96 -25.08 10.65
N ALA A 196 -22.09 -25.83 9.97
CA ALA A 196 -22.47 -27.08 9.31
C ALA A 196 -22.92 -28.17 10.31
N VAL A 197 -22.29 -28.27 11.49
CA VAL A 197 -22.75 -29.18 12.56
C VAL A 197 -24.11 -28.77 13.09
N LEU A 198 -24.25 -27.52 13.54
CA LEU A 198 -25.51 -27.00 14.10
C LEU A 198 -26.65 -27.18 13.11
N PHE A 199 -26.38 -26.92 11.83
CA PHE A 199 -27.33 -27.10 10.76
C PHE A 199 -27.71 -28.57 10.55
N SER A 200 -26.73 -29.48 10.49
CA SER A 200 -26.99 -30.91 10.30
C SER A 200 -27.79 -31.50 11.47
N VAL A 201 -27.44 -31.12 12.70
CA VAL A 201 -28.17 -31.56 13.90
C VAL A 201 -29.59 -30.99 13.91
N ALA A 202 -29.76 -29.71 13.54
CA ALA A 202 -31.08 -29.11 13.44
C ALA A 202 -32.01 -29.87 12.47
N ILE A 203 -31.49 -30.49 11.41
CA ILE A 203 -32.35 -31.28 10.49
C ILE A 203 -32.58 -32.70 10.99
N LEU A 204 -31.60 -33.29 11.69
CA LEU A 204 -31.71 -34.66 12.19
C LEU A 204 -32.76 -34.79 13.30
N VAL A 205 -32.91 -33.80 14.16
CA VAL A 205 -33.84 -33.87 15.31
C VAL A 205 -35.31 -34.11 14.89
N PRO A 206 -35.91 -33.35 13.95
CA PRO A 206 -37.28 -33.60 13.49
C PRO A 206 -37.37 -34.84 12.62
N LEU A 207 -36.32 -35.17 11.86
CA LEU A 207 -36.30 -36.38 11.04
C LEU A 207 -36.37 -37.63 11.91
N ILE A 208 -35.58 -37.70 13.00
CA ILE A 208 -35.62 -38.80 13.95
C ILE A 208 -37.00 -38.87 14.61
N ALA A 209 -37.53 -37.74 15.10
CA ALA A 209 -38.86 -37.68 15.69
C ALA A 209 -39.95 -38.19 14.72
N ASN A 210 -39.86 -37.83 13.44
CA ASN A 210 -40.80 -38.27 12.41
C ASN A 210 -40.68 -39.77 12.11
N ILE A 211 -39.46 -40.32 12.04
CA ILE A 211 -39.22 -41.76 11.87
C ILE A 211 -39.82 -42.54 13.04
N LEU A 212 -39.56 -42.12 14.28
CA LEU A 212 -40.11 -42.78 15.47
C LEU A 212 -41.65 -42.81 15.42
N TYR A 213 -42.27 -41.72 14.97
CA TYR A 213 -43.73 -41.64 14.82
C TYR A 213 -44.26 -42.56 13.71
N VAL A 214 -43.71 -42.47 12.49
CA VAL A 214 -44.19 -43.22 11.32
C VAL A 214 -44.08 -44.74 11.51
N PHE A 215 -43.05 -45.21 12.20
CA PHE A 215 -42.87 -46.64 12.50
C PHE A 215 -43.57 -47.10 13.79
N GLY A 216 -44.29 -46.21 14.47
CA GLY A 216 -45.02 -46.55 15.70
C GLY A 216 -44.11 -46.83 16.90
N TRP A 217 -42.87 -46.34 16.89
CA TRP A 217 -41.91 -46.54 17.98
C TRP A 217 -42.06 -45.54 19.12
N VAL A 218 -42.89 -44.49 18.98
CA VAL A 218 -43.12 -43.50 20.04
C VAL A 218 -43.76 -44.11 21.28
N GLU A 219 -44.81 -44.91 21.11
CA GLU A 219 -45.52 -45.57 22.22
C GLU A 219 -44.62 -46.52 23.02
N PRO A 220 -43.88 -47.48 22.41
CA PRO A 220 -43.00 -48.38 23.17
C PRO A 220 -41.78 -47.70 23.79
N LEU A 221 -41.29 -46.57 23.24
CA LEU A 221 -40.12 -45.87 23.77
C LEU A 221 -40.46 -44.85 24.87
N PHE A 222 -41.61 -44.17 24.76
CA PHE A 222 -41.96 -43.04 25.62
C PHE A 222 -43.26 -43.24 26.40
N GLY A 223 -44.03 -44.30 26.13
CA GLY A 223 -45.26 -44.63 26.85
C GLY A 223 -46.47 -43.75 26.51
N PHE A 224 -46.40 -42.92 25.46
CA PHE A 224 -47.54 -42.10 25.01
C PHE A 224 -48.57 -42.96 24.25
N SER A 225 -49.82 -42.96 24.73
CA SER A 225 -50.93 -43.69 24.12
C SER A 225 -52.20 -42.81 24.14
N PRO A 226 -52.77 -42.46 22.97
CA PRO A 226 -52.36 -42.87 21.62
C PRO A 226 -51.03 -42.28 21.14
N PRO A 227 -50.40 -42.89 20.10
CA PRO A 227 -49.14 -42.44 19.56
C PRO A 227 -49.22 -41.00 19.03
N CYS A 228 -48.60 -40.08 19.76
CA CYS A 228 -48.56 -38.67 19.42
C CYS A 228 -47.43 -38.35 18.43
N ASP A 229 -47.73 -37.56 17.39
CA ASP A 229 -46.71 -37.00 16.50
C ASP A 229 -45.95 -35.85 17.16
N ILE A 230 -44.78 -36.18 17.72
CA ILE A 230 -43.84 -35.27 18.38
C ILE A 230 -42.99 -34.42 17.40
N THR A 231 -43.12 -34.62 16.09
CA THR A 231 -42.33 -33.90 15.08
C THR A 231 -42.43 -32.37 15.20
N PRO A 232 -43.61 -31.76 15.44
CA PRO A 232 -43.71 -30.31 15.63
C PRO A 232 -42.90 -29.78 16.82
N ILE A 233 -42.82 -30.54 17.92
CA ILE A 233 -41.97 -30.19 19.08
C ILE A 233 -40.50 -30.23 18.67
N ALA A 234 -40.10 -31.28 17.97
CA ALA A 234 -38.74 -31.44 17.47
C ALA A 234 -38.33 -30.30 16.52
N CYS A 235 -39.25 -29.79 15.70
CA CYS A 235 -39.03 -28.62 14.85
C CYS A 235 -38.69 -27.35 15.65
N ASN A 236 -39.16 -27.17 16.89
CA ASN A 236 -38.77 -26.02 17.72
C ASN A 236 -37.31 -26.08 18.16
N ILE A 237 -36.83 -27.27 18.53
CA ILE A 237 -35.42 -27.49 18.89
C ILE A 237 -34.54 -27.13 17.69
N SER A 238 -34.93 -27.60 16.50
CA SER A 238 -34.26 -27.27 15.24
C SER A 238 -34.26 -25.79 14.93
N LEU A 239 -35.39 -25.12 15.14
CA LEU A 239 -35.52 -23.68 14.94
C LEU A 239 -34.57 -22.91 15.86
N PHE A 240 -34.45 -23.31 17.13
CA PHE A 240 -33.51 -22.69 18.07
C PHE A 240 -32.05 -22.91 17.65
N MET A 241 -31.68 -24.13 17.25
CA MET A 241 -30.33 -24.43 16.75
C MET A 241 -30.01 -23.63 15.49
N PHE A 242 -30.98 -23.46 14.60
CA PHE A 242 -30.84 -22.63 13.41
C PHE A 242 -30.73 -21.14 13.75
N ALA A 243 -31.56 -20.64 14.67
CA ALA A 243 -31.48 -19.26 15.15
C ALA A 243 -30.11 -18.96 15.78
N LEU A 244 -29.55 -19.90 16.55
CA LEU A 244 -28.20 -19.80 17.08
C LEU A 244 -27.17 -19.72 15.94
N ALA A 245 -27.26 -20.60 14.93
CA ALA A 245 -26.40 -20.53 13.75
C ALA A 245 -26.47 -19.16 13.05
N VAL A 246 -27.67 -18.59 12.93
CA VAL A 246 -27.89 -17.29 12.28
C VAL A 246 -27.34 -16.13 13.11
N PHE A 247 -27.77 -15.97 14.36
CA PHE A 247 -27.46 -14.79 15.15
C PHE A 247 -26.06 -14.82 15.77
N ARG A 248 -25.59 -16.00 16.22
CA ARG A 248 -24.29 -16.11 16.90
C ARG A 248 -23.13 -16.31 15.94
N TYR A 249 -23.38 -16.98 14.81
CA TYR A 249 -22.36 -17.32 13.82
C TYR A 249 -22.56 -16.65 12.47
N ARG A 250 -23.50 -15.70 12.36
CA ARG A 250 -23.74 -14.88 11.17
C ARG A 250 -23.90 -15.70 9.89
N PHE A 251 -24.71 -16.76 9.96
CA PHE A 251 -24.89 -17.74 8.88
C PHE A 251 -25.18 -17.12 7.49
N PHE A 252 -25.93 -16.02 7.44
CA PHE A 252 -26.27 -15.33 6.19
C PHE A 252 -25.29 -14.20 5.79
N ASP A 253 -24.31 -13.86 6.64
CA ASP A 253 -23.24 -12.93 6.27
C ASP A 253 -22.16 -13.69 5.50
N ASP A 254 -22.36 -13.79 4.19
CA ASP A 254 -21.41 -14.50 3.36
C ASP A 254 -20.14 -13.67 3.15
N LEU A 255 -19.18 -13.81 4.07
CA LEU A 255 -17.82 -13.28 3.93
C LEU A 255 -17.17 -13.75 2.60
N LYS A 256 -17.62 -14.87 2.00
CA LYS A 256 -17.09 -15.37 0.71
C LYS A 256 -17.51 -14.51 -0.47
N ILE A 257 -18.72 -13.94 -0.47
CA ILE A 257 -19.15 -13.07 -1.59
C ILE A 257 -18.37 -11.77 -1.51
N THR A 258 -18.24 -11.18 -0.32
CA THR A 258 -17.42 -9.97 -0.13
C THR A 258 -15.96 -10.23 -0.45
N TRP A 259 -15.41 -11.39 -0.05
CA TRP A 259 -14.03 -11.76 -0.36
C TRP A 259 -13.81 -11.97 -1.86
N ARG A 260 -14.71 -12.69 -2.56
CA ARG A 260 -14.62 -12.84 -4.02
C ARG A 260 -14.72 -11.51 -4.75
N ALA A 261 -15.70 -10.69 -4.38
CA ALA A 261 -15.83 -9.34 -4.94
C ALA A 261 -14.58 -8.48 -4.68
N ALA A 262 -13.97 -8.58 -3.50
CA ALA A 262 -12.73 -7.90 -3.19
C ALA A 262 -11.53 -8.44 -4.00
N MET A 263 -11.45 -9.76 -4.20
CA MET A 263 -10.42 -10.39 -5.04
C MET A 263 -10.57 -10.02 -6.52
N ASP A 264 -11.80 -9.93 -7.02
CA ASP A 264 -12.11 -9.57 -8.41
C ASP A 264 -11.85 -8.09 -8.71
N LEU A 265 -11.89 -7.22 -7.70
CA LEU A 265 -11.47 -5.82 -7.83
C LEU A 265 -9.95 -5.65 -7.84
N HIS A 266 -9.18 -6.70 -7.51
CA HIS A 266 -7.72 -6.60 -7.46
C HIS A 266 -7.12 -6.57 -8.88
N PRO A 267 -6.25 -5.58 -9.21
CA PRO A 267 -5.72 -5.40 -10.55
C PRO A 267 -4.71 -6.48 -10.97
N ASP A 268 -4.16 -7.22 -10.01
CA ASP A 268 -3.28 -8.36 -10.26
C ASP A 268 -4.04 -9.68 -10.28
N GLY A 269 -3.55 -10.65 -11.05
CA GLY A 269 -4.07 -12.01 -11.07
C GLY A 269 -3.71 -12.75 -9.79
N ILE A 270 -4.70 -13.21 -9.03
CA ILE A 270 -4.51 -13.97 -7.79
C ILE A 270 -4.93 -15.42 -8.01
N LEU A 271 -4.08 -16.35 -7.59
CA LEU A 271 -4.31 -17.79 -7.62
C LEU A 271 -3.99 -18.40 -6.24
N LEU A 272 -4.93 -19.17 -5.71
CA LEU A 272 -4.79 -19.91 -4.46
C LEU A 272 -4.70 -21.41 -4.75
N LEU A 273 -3.68 -22.05 -4.20
CA LEU A 273 -3.48 -23.49 -4.28
C LEU A 273 -3.73 -24.14 -2.92
N ASP A 274 -4.31 -25.34 -2.91
CA ASP A 274 -4.43 -26.15 -1.70
C ASP A 274 -3.08 -26.80 -1.31
N GLY A 275 -3.04 -27.45 -0.16
CA GLY A 275 -1.83 -28.14 0.32
C GLY A 275 -1.34 -29.30 -0.56
N SER A 276 -2.11 -29.70 -1.58
CA SER A 276 -1.73 -30.68 -2.60
C SER A 276 -1.30 -30.04 -3.93
N GLY A 277 -1.24 -28.71 -3.99
CA GLY A 277 -0.85 -27.96 -5.19
C GLY A 277 -1.96 -27.82 -6.23
N ARG A 278 -3.22 -28.14 -5.89
CA ARG A 278 -4.36 -27.97 -6.81
C ARG A 278 -5.00 -26.61 -6.65
N VAL A 279 -5.58 -26.09 -7.73
CA VAL A 279 -6.28 -24.80 -7.71
C VAL A 279 -7.48 -24.85 -6.76
N SER A 280 -7.40 -24.04 -5.70
CA SER A 280 -8.45 -23.88 -4.70
C SER A 280 -9.40 -22.74 -5.07
N ASP A 281 -8.85 -21.58 -5.44
CA ASP A 281 -9.61 -20.38 -5.85
C ASP A 281 -8.75 -19.45 -6.73
N TYR A 282 -9.38 -18.54 -7.48
CA TYR A 282 -8.71 -17.52 -8.30
C TYR A 282 -9.64 -16.34 -8.59
N ASN A 283 -9.09 -15.19 -8.98
CA ASN A 283 -9.88 -14.04 -9.42
C ASN A 283 -10.04 -13.96 -10.96
N SER A 284 -11.00 -13.15 -11.40
CA SER A 284 -11.27 -12.86 -12.81
C SER A 284 -10.07 -12.31 -13.58
N THR A 285 -9.26 -11.46 -12.93
CA THR A 285 -8.02 -10.96 -13.51
C THR A 285 -7.06 -12.09 -13.86
N PHE A 286 -6.84 -13.06 -12.95
CA PHE A 286 -6.00 -14.23 -13.23
C PHE A 286 -6.53 -15.03 -14.42
N GLN A 287 -7.84 -15.27 -14.48
CA GLN A 287 -8.45 -15.99 -15.59
C GLN A 287 -8.20 -15.28 -16.93
N THR A 288 -8.35 -13.95 -16.96
CA THR A 288 -8.13 -13.14 -18.16
C THR A 288 -6.67 -13.21 -18.63
N LEU A 289 -5.72 -13.07 -17.70
CA LEU A 289 -4.28 -13.19 -17.99
C LEU A 289 -3.91 -14.60 -18.48
N PHE A 290 -4.56 -15.63 -17.94
CA PHE A 290 -4.32 -17.03 -18.27
C PHE A 290 -4.88 -17.40 -19.66
N GLU A 291 -6.14 -17.06 -19.93
CA GLU A 291 -6.81 -17.32 -21.20
C GLU A 291 -6.24 -16.46 -22.34
N GLY A 292 -5.83 -15.23 -22.04
CA GLY A 292 -5.12 -14.35 -22.97
C GLY A 292 -3.68 -14.78 -23.28
N GLY A 293 -3.19 -15.85 -22.64
CA GLY A 293 -1.86 -16.41 -22.85
C GLY A 293 -0.69 -15.55 -22.38
N GLN A 294 -0.97 -14.53 -21.57
CA GLN A 294 0.04 -13.61 -21.06
C GLN A 294 0.88 -14.27 -19.95
N LEU A 295 0.36 -15.31 -19.27
CA LEU A 295 1.06 -16.03 -18.20
C LEU A 295 2.03 -17.13 -18.68
N PHE A 296 2.24 -17.29 -20.00
CA PHE A 296 3.17 -18.29 -20.55
C PHE A 296 4.57 -17.70 -20.72
N ALA A 297 5.55 -18.27 -20.04
CA ALA A 297 6.95 -17.82 -20.12
C ALA A 297 7.62 -18.30 -21.42
N ARG A 298 8.47 -17.45 -22.00
CA ARG A 298 9.15 -17.70 -23.27
C ARG A 298 10.18 -18.84 -23.22
N ASN A 299 10.70 -19.18 -22.03
CA ASN A 299 11.65 -20.27 -21.82
C ASN A 299 11.02 -21.41 -20.99
N PRO A 300 10.84 -22.63 -21.56
CA PRO A 300 10.09 -23.71 -20.92
C PRO A 300 10.75 -24.34 -19.69
N SER A 301 12.02 -24.03 -19.42
CA SER A 301 12.74 -24.54 -18.25
C SER A 301 12.27 -23.89 -16.93
N ASP A 302 11.61 -22.73 -16.98
CA ASP A 302 11.41 -21.91 -15.77
C ASP A 302 9.97 -21.58 -15.34
N SER A 303 8.89 -21.67 -16.13
CA SER A 303 7.51 -21.94 -15.64
C SER A 303 6.43 -22.00 -16.73
N ALA A 304 5.42 -22.85 -16.50
CA ALA A 304 4.10 -22.96 -17.17
C ALA A 304 4.08 -23.57 -18.58
N ARG A 305 3.88 -24.89 -18.66
CA ARG A 305 3.41 -25.54 -19.88
C ARG A 305 1.96 -25.12 -20.16
N ARG A 306 1.63 -24.77 -21.40
CA ARG A 306 0.23 -24.69 -21.87
C ARG A 306 -0.47 -26.00 -21.55
N PRO A 307 -1.52 -26.04 -20.72
CA PRO A 307 -2.35 -27.23 -20.65
C PRO A 307 -3.03 -27.44 -22.02
N SER A 308 -3.16 -28.69 -22.44
CA SER A 308 -3.81 -29.08 -23.70
C SER A 308 -5.30 -28.72 -23.78
N GLU A 309 -5.90 -28.33 -22.65
CA GLU A 309 -7.25 -27.80 -22.53
C GLU A 309 -7.21 -26.48 -21.76
N ALA A 310 -7.93 -25.46 -22.25
CA ALA A 310 -8.02 -24.11 -21.69
C ALA A 310 -8.79 -24.02 -20.35
N SER A 311 -8.64 -25.01 -19.45
CA SER A 311 -9.28 -24.98 -18.15
C SER A 311 -8.29 -24.56 -17.07
N VAL A 312 -8.59 -23.45 -16.39
CA VAL A 312 -7.88 -22.98 -15.18
C VAL A 312 -7.76 -24.09 -14.13
N ARG A 313 -8.73 -25.01 -14.05
CA ARG A 313 -8.70 -26.16 -13.11
C ARG A 313 -7.59 -27.17 -13.40
N ARG A 314 -7.00 -27.17 -14.60
CA ARG A 314 -5.86 -28.00 -14.99
C ARG A 314 -4.53 -27.25 -14.96
N PHE A 315 -4.48 -26.05 -14.37
CA PHE A 315 -3.23 -25.36 -14.12
C PHE A 315 -2.27 -26.27 -13.33
N GLN A 316 -1.19 -26.70 -13.97
CA GLN A 316 -0.13 -27.47 -13.34
C GLN A 316 0.94 -26.49 -12.87
N THR A 317 1.32 -26.59 -11.60
CA THR A 317 2.43 -25.84 -11.00
C THR A 317 3.80 -26.28 -11.50
N ALA A 318 3.90 -27.04 -12.60
CA ALA A 318 5.09 -27.73 -13.09
C ALA A 318 6.21 -26.81 -13.64
N GLY A 319 6.43 -25.69 -12.95
CA GLY A 319 7.52 -24.76 -13.16
C GLY A 319 7.38 -23.47 -12.33
N PHE A 320 6.26 -23.23 -11.64
CA PHE A 320 6.23 -22.23 -10.57
C PHE A 320 6.62 -22.89 -9.24
N PRO A 321 7.48 -22.27 -8.41
CA PRO A 321 7.68 -22.77 -7.06
C PRO A 321 6.32 -22.85 -6.34
N ALA A 322 6.09 -23.93 -5.59
CA ALA A 322 4.83 -24.18 -4.90
C ALA A 322 5.08 -24.93 -3.59
N GLY A 323 4.17 -24.80 -2.62
CA GLY A 323 4.31 -25.39 -1.28
C GLY A 323 5.11 -24.53 -0.32
N LYS A 324 5.58 -25.13 0.79
CA LYS A 324 6.27 -24.44 1.89
C LYS A 324 7.54 -23.68 1.48
N THR A 325 8.15 -24.05 0.36
CA THR A 325 9.41 -23.49 -0.14
C THR A 325 9.21 -22.33 -1.11
N CYS A 326 7.97 -22.00 -1.48
CA CYS A 326 7.71 -20.87 -2.36
C CYS A 326 7.72 -19.56 -1.58
N PHE A 327 8.81 -18.82 -1.67
CA PHE A 327 8.94 -17.51 -1.05
C PHE A 327 9.70 -16.56 -1.95
N GLY A 328 9.10 -15.39 -2.25
CA GLY A 328 9.79 -14.33 -2.97
C GLY A 328 9.02 -13.81 -4.19
N SER A 329 9.75 -13.09 -5.03
CA SER A 329 9.24 -12.44 -6.24
C SER A 329 10.15 -12.80 -7.40
N HIS A 330 9.56 -13.34 -8.47
CA HIS A 330 10.24 -13.74 -9.69
C HIS A 330 9.66 -12.97 -10.87
N VAL A 331 10.50 -12.59 -11.85
CA VAL A 331 10.05 -11.90 -13.06
C VAL A 331 10.34 -12.79 -14.27
N TYR A 332 9.34 -12.98 -15.11
CA TYR A 332 9.39 -13.83 -16.29
C TYR A 332 9.07 -13.01 -17.53
N GLU A 333 9.77 -13.30 -18.63
CA GLU A 333 9.42 -12.77 -19.96
C GLU A 333 8.35 -13.69 -20.58
N THR A 334 7.27 -13.08 -21.07
CA THR A 334 6.13 -13.78 -21.63
C THR A 334 6.36 -14.11 -23.11
N GLU A 335 5.70 -15.12 -23.66
CA GLU A 335 5.75 -15.44 -25.10
C GLU A 335 5.33 -14.26 -25.98
N THR A 336 4.43 -13.41 -25.47
CA THR A 336 3.96 -12.18 -26.14
C THR A 336 4.96 -11.02 -26.08
N GLY A 337 6.13 -11.21 -25.46
CA GLY A 337 7.19 -10.19 -25.33
C GLY A 337 7.03 -9.19 -24.18
N GLY A 338 6.08 -9.44 -23.26
CA GLY A 338 5.90 -8.67 -22.03
C GLY A 338 6.68 -9.25 -20.85
N PHE A 339 6.59 -8.62 -19.68
CA PHE A 339 7.18 -9.13 -18.43
C PHE A 339 6.11 -9.28 -17.36
N ILE A 340 6.06 -10.44 -16.69
CA ILE A 340 5.16 -10.67 -15.56
C ILE A 340 5.98 -10.95 -14.32
N ARG A 341 5.59 -10.29 -13.22
CA ARG A 341 6.12 -10.57 -11.89
C ARG A 341 5.17 -11.54 -11.19
N MET A 342 5.69 -12.68 -10.77
CA MET A 342 5.01 -13.57 -9.86
C MET A 342 5.57 -13.42 -8.45
N LYS A 343 4.69 -13.15 -7.49
CA LYS A 343 5.00 -13.26 -6.07
C LYS A 343 4.35 -14.52 -5.50
N CYS A 344 5.06 -15.22 -4.63
CA CYS A 344 4.51 -16.38 -3.95
C CYS A 344 4.81 -16.42 -2.47
N GLY A 345 3.93 -17.07 -1.72
CA GLY A 345 4.09 -17.30 -0.30
C GLY A 345 3.23 -18.46 0.22
N PRO A 346 3.67 -19.18 1.27
CA PRO A 346 2.84 -20.17 1.92
C PRO A 346 1.68 -19.51 2.68
N VAL A 347 0.50 -20.12 2.60
CA VAL A 347 -0.65 -19.76 3.43
C VAL A 347 -0.67 -20.70 4.63
N GLU A 348 -0.45 -20.14 5.81
CA GLU A 348 -0.39 -20.87 7.07
C GLU A 348 -1.49 -20.41 8.03
N ASN A 349 -1.97 -21.33 8.86
CA ASN A 349 -2.87 -21.03 9.96
C ASN A 349 -2.38 -21.76 11.20
N ARG A 350 -2.09 -21.01 12.27
CA ARG A 350 -1.55 -21.56 13.52
C ARG A 350 -0.34 -22.49 13.30
N GLY A 351 0.57 -22.09 12.40
CA GLY A 351 1.79 -22.84 12.07
C GLY A 351 1.60 -24.09 11.19
N ARG A 352 0.36 -24.37 10.75
CA ARG A 352 0.09 -25.46 9.79
C ARG A 352 -0.10 -24.87 8.40
N HIS A 353 0.65 -25.39 7.43
CA HIS A 353 0.52 -25.05 6.02
C HIS A 353 -0.82 -25.55 5.47
N ILE A 354 -1.59 -24.64 4.88
CA ILE A 354 -2.93 -24.91 4.31
C ILE A 354 -2.88 -24.84 2.77
N GLY A 355 -1.97 -24.05 2.20
CA GLY A 355 -1.90 -23.85 0.77
C GLY A 355 -0.82 -22.87 0.34
N THR A 356 -0.82 -22.49 -0.93
CA THR A 356 0.14 -21.52 -1.49
C THR A 356 -0.63 -20.38 -2.15
N PHE A 357 -0.19 -19.14 -1.89
CA PHE A 357 -0.69 -17.94 -2.54
C PHE A 357 0.24 -17.54 -3.68
N LEU A 358 -0.32 -17.28 -4.86
CA LEU A 358 0.37 -16.83 -6.05
C LEU A 358 -0.29 -15.54 -6.55
N GLN A 359 0.51 -14.51 -6.81
CA GLN A 359 0.08 -13.22 -7.34
C GLN A 359 0.88 -12.90 -8.60
N PHE A 360 0.19 -12.54 -9.68
CA PHE A 360 0.76 -12.22 -10.98
C PHE A 360 0.44 -10.77 -11.35
N SER A 361 1.47 -9.95 -11.51
CA SER A 361 1.33 -8.55 -11.91
C SER A 361 2.13 -8.26 -13.17
N ASP A 362 1.58 -7.39 -14.03
CA ASP A 362 2.31 -6.90 -15.20
C ASP A 362 3.48 -6.03 -14.73
N ALA A 363 4.69 -6.42 -15.13
CA ALA A 363 5.93 -5.73 -14.82
C ALA A 363 6.61 -5.15 -16.07
N THR A 364 5.93 -5.16 -17.21
CA THR A 364 6.48 -4.74 -18.52
C THR A 364 6.99 -3.31 -18.49
N LEU A 365 6.14 -2.35 -18.10
CA LEU A 365 6.51 -0.95 -18.00
C LEU A 365 7.69 -0.74 -17.04
N ARG A 366 7.65 -1.40 -15.89
CA ARG A 366 8.73 -1.29 -14.88
C ARG A 366 10.06 -1.82 -15.42
N GLN A 367 10.06 -2.94 -16.14
CA GLN A 367 11.27 -3.49 -16.73
C GLN A 367 11.80 -2.62 -17.88
N MET A 368 10.92 -2.03 -18.70
CA MET A 368 11.32 -1.07 -19.74
C MET A 368 11.97 0.17 -19.13
N LEU A 369 11.37 0.75 -18.09
CA LEU A 369 11.92 1.91 -17.39
C LEU A 369 13.26 1.62 -16.72
N LEU A 370 13.43 0.43 -16.12
CA LEU A 370 14.72 0.02 -15.55
C LEU A 370 15.80 -0.08 -16.63
N LYS A 371 15.51 -0.73 -17.75
CA LYS A 371 16.44 -0.81 -18.90
C LYS A 371 16.79 0.56 -19.46
N GLU A 372 15.82 1.48 -19.52
CA GLU A 372 16.08 2.85 -19.98
C GLU A 372 16.95 3.63 -18.97
N SER A 373 16.66 3.50 -17.68
CA SER A 373 17.45 4.11 -16.61
C SER A 373 18.90 3.62 -16.62
N GLU A 374 19.12 2.33 -16.81
CA GLU A 374 20.46 1.74 -16.94
C GLU A 374 21.20 2.34 -18.14
N LYS A 375 20.57 2.39 -19.31
CA LYS A 375 21.16 3.03 -20.51
C LYS A 375 21.52 4.50 -20.28
N ARG A 376 20.64 5.26 -19.62
CA ARG A 376 20.89 6.68 -19.28
C ARG A 376 22.07 6.81 -18.32
N ASN A 377 22.14 5.95 -17.30
CA ASN A 377 23.21 5.99 -16.30
C ASN A 377 24.58 5.63 -16.92
N GLU A 378 24.62 4.64 -17.83
CA GLU A 378 25.82 4.34 -18.60
C GLU A 378 26.25 5.50 -19.50
N ALA A 379 25.30 6.17 -20.16
CA ALA A 379 25.59 7.33 -20.99
C ALA A 379 26.15 8.50 -20.16
N LEU A 380 25.57 8.77 -18.99
CA LEU A 380 26.07 9.77 -18.04
C LEU A 380 27.47 9.42 -17.54
N SER A 381 27.71 8.16 -17.19
CA SER A 381 29.01 7.69 -16.74
C SER A 381 30.08 7.85 -17.82
N ARG A 382 29.74 7.56 -19.09
CA ARG A 382 30.61 7.82 -20.24
C ARG A 382 30.93 9.31 -20.40
N LEU A 383 29.92 10.18 -20.28
CA LEU A 383 30.10 11.62 -20.41
C LEU A 383 30.99 12.19 -19.30
N ASN A 384 30.76 11.79 -18.05
CA ASN A 384 31.58 12.21 -16.92
C ASN A 384 33.06 11.85 -17.14
N ARG A 385 33.35 10.65 -17.62
CA ARG A 385 34.72 10.22 -17.92
C ARG A 385 35.38 11.07 -19.01
N ILE A 386 34.63 11.50 -20.02
CA ILE A 386 35.13 12.41 -21.07
C ILE A 386 35.46 13.78 -20.46
N LEU A 387 34.55 14.34 -19.66
CA LEU A 387 34.74 15.63 -19.00
C LEU A 387 35.93 15.62 -18.03
N GLU A 388 36.12 14.54 -17.26
CA GLU A 388 37.28 14.38 -16.38
C GLU A 388 38.59 14.36 -17.17
N ASN A 389 38.63 13.67 -18.31
CA ASN A 389 39.79 13.66 -19.19
C ASN A 389 40.06 15.05 -19.78
N GLU A 390 39.04 15.76 -20.27
CA GLU A 390 39.18 17.13 -20.78
C GLU A 390 39.69 18.10 -19.71
N ALA A 391 39.13 18.04 -18.50
CA ALA A 391 39.57 18.85 -17.37
C ALA A 391 41.04 18.53 -16.99
N GLY A 392 41.44 17.26 -17.03
CA GLY A 392 42.82 16.84 -16.82
C GLY A 392 43.79 17.42 -17.86
N VAL A 393 43.41 17.37 -19.14
CA VAL A 393 44.20 17.95 -20.24
C VAL A 393 44.31 19.47 -20.10
N GLN A 394 43.21 20.16 -19.77
CA GLN A 394 43.22 21.61 -19.55
C GLN A 394 44.13 22.01 -18.38
N ARG A 395 44.06 21.29 -17.25
CA ARG A 395 44.95 21.52 -16.10
C ARG A 395 46.42 21.36 -16.49
N ALA A 396 46.76 20.29 -17.21
CA ALA A 396 48.13 20.06 -17.69
C ALA A 396 48.61 21.19 -18.64
N LEU A 397 47.72 21.69 -19.50
CA LEU A 397 48.01 22.80 -20.40
C LEU A 397 48.26 24.11 -19.64
N ILE A 398 47.44 24.42 -18.63
CA ILE A 398 47.61 25.62 -17.78
C ILE A 398 48.96 25.56 -17.05
N VAL A 399 49.30 24.42 -16.43
CA VAL A 399 50.58 24.23 -15.74
C VAL A 399 51.76 24.40 -16.70
N THR A 400 51.67 23.81 -17.90
CA THR A 400 52.71 23.92 -18.93
C THR A 400 52.89 25.37 -19.40
N ARG A 401 51.79 26.08 -19.67
CA ARG A 401 51.83 27.51 -20.04
C ARG A 401 52.47 28.35 -18.96
N ARG A 402 52.14 28.10 -17.69
CA ARG A 402 52.73 28.81 -16.54
C ARG A 402 54.22 28.54 -16.41
N LYS A 403 54.68 27.29 -16.57
CA LYS A 403 56.11 26.95 -16.60
C LYS A 403 56.85 27.68 -17.72
N ASN A 404 56.29 27.69 -18.94
CA ASN A 404 56.91 28.36 -20.09
C ASN A 404 56.94 29.88 -19.95
N TYR A 405 55.94 30.45 -19.29
CA TYR A 405 55.92 31.87 -18.95
C TYR A 405 57.01 32.21 -17.92
N ILE A 406 57.09 31.45 -16.82
CA ILE A 406 58.13 31.62 -15.79
C ILE A 406 59.53 31.46 -16.40
N ALA A 407 59.74 30.45 -17.25
CA ALA A 407 61.02 30.24 -17.91
C ALA A 407 61.44 31.44 -18.78
N ARG A 408 60.49 32.06 -19.50
CA ARG A 408 60.74 33.28 -20.28
C ARG A 408 61.04 34.48 -19.39
N GLU A 409 60.23 34.72 -18.37
CA GLU A 409 60.44 35.85 -17.45
C GLU A 409 61.78 35.74 -16.71
N VAL A 410 62.15 34.54 -16.27
CA VAL A 410 63.45 34.25 -15.66
C VAL A 410 64.58 34.43 -16.68
N HIS A 411 64.40 33.97 -17.92
CA HIS A 411 65.39 34.17 -18.99
C HIS A 411 65.62 35.64 -19.31
N ASP A 412 64.56 36.46 -19.33
CA ASP A 412 64.66 37.88 -19.62
C ASP A 412 65.37 38.63 -18.48
N ILE A 413 65.03 38.33 -17.22
CA ILE A 413 65.66 38.94 -16.03
C ILE A 413 67.12 38.50 -15.90
N LEU A 414 67.41 37.20 -16.01
CA LEU A 414 68.77 36.69 -15.92
C LEU A 414 69.61 37.10 -17.14
N GLY A 415 69.02 37.10 -18.33
CA GLY A 415 69.69 37.53 -19.56
C GLY A 415 70.13 38.99 -19.46
N HIS A 416 69.27 39.88 -19.01
CA HIS A 416 69.62 41.28 -18.78
C HIS A 416 70.72 41.42 -17.70
N SER A 417 70.63 40.63 -16.64
CA SER A 417 71.59 40.64 -15.54
C SER A 417 72.98 40.13 -15.95
N VAL A 418 73.03 39.08 -16.76
CA VAL A 418 74.28 38.48 -17.27
C VAL A 418 74.93 39.39 -18.30
N VAL A 419 74.15 39.98 -19.21
CA VAL A 419 74.66 40.99 -20.17
C VAL A 419 75.26 42.18 -19.41
N LEU A 420 74.55 42.71 -18.41
CA LEU A 420 75.05 43.80 -17.57
C LEU A 420 76.35 43.42 -16.85
N ALA A 421 76.42 42.21 -16.28
CA ALA A 421 77.62 41.71 -15.60
C ALA A 421 78.82 41.57 -16.56
N ILE A 422 78.59 41.08 -17.79
CA ILE A 422 79.64 40.98 -18.82
C ILE A 422 80.13 42.38 -19.23
N THR A 423 79.22 43.34 -19.48
CA THR A 423 79.60 44.71 -19.84
C THR A 423 80.43 45.40 -18.75
N ILE A 424 80.15 45.12 -17.48
CA ILE A 424 80.94 45.65 -16.35
C ILE A 424 82.32 45.00 -16.28
N LEU A 425 82.43 43.68 -16.50
CA LEU A 425 83.71 42.99 -16.53
C LEU A 425 84.58 43.44 -17.72
N GLU A 426 83.99 43.72 -18.87
CA GLU A 426 84.69 44.24 -20.04
C GLU A 426 85.16 45.69 -19.84
N THR A 427 84.34 46.56 -19.23
CA THR A 427 84.76 47.94 -18.90
C THR A 427 85.84 47.97 -17.82
N ALA A 428 85.79 47.08 -16.82
CA ALA A 428 86.85 46.90 -15.83
C ALA A 428 88.18 46.46 -16.46
N ARG A 429 88.14 45.68 -17.54
CA ARG A 429 89.34 45.21 -18.26
C ARG A 429 90.03 46.30 -19.08
N MET A 430 89.32 47.40 -19.39
CA MET A 430 89.82 48.45 -20.28
C MET A 430 90.36 49.70 -19.57
N SER A 431 90.31 49.80 -18.23
CA SER A 431 90.84 50.95 -17.47
C SER A 431 91.88 50.53 -16.41
N PRO A 432 93.18 50.88 -16.56
CA PRO A 432 94.22 50.57 -15.58
C PRO A 432 94.35 51.56 -14.40
N ALA A 433 93.44 52.54 -14.25
CA ALA A 433 93.54 53.56 -13.20
C ALA A 433 92.18 53.88 -12.56
N ALA A 434 92.21 54.06 -11.23
CA ALA A 434 91.09 54.40 -10.30
C ALA A 434 90.27 53.21 -9.74
N GLY A 435 90.75 52.65 -8.62
CA GLY A 435 90.05 51.59 -7.87
C GLY A 435 88.74 52.01 -7.20
N ASP A 436 88.51 53.31 -6.96
CA ASP A 436 87.32 53.79 -6.24
C ASP A 436 86.09 54.03 -7.14
N GLU A 437 86.26 54.53 -8.38
CA GLU A 437 85.16 54.69 -9.34
C GLU A 437 84.63 53.36 -9.88
N LEU A 438 85.53 52.38 -10.04
CA LEU A 438 85.18 51.01 -10.41
C LEU A 438 84.36 50.31 -9.32
N ALA A 439 84.77 50.48 -8.05
CA ALA A 439 84.03 49.96 -6.90
C ALA A 439 82.63 50.60 -6.78
N GLN A 440 82.49 51.87 -7.15
CA GLN A 440 81.20 52.56 -7.14
C GLN A 440 80.28 52.14 -8.28
N SER A 441 80.81 51.93 -9.49
CA SER A 441 80.04 51.41 -10.63
C SER A 441 79.57 49.96 -10.40
N ILE A 442 80.41 49.12 -9.77
CA ILE A 442 80.02 47.77 -9.33
C ILE A 442 78.91 47.85 -8.26
N ARG A 443 79.00 48.76 -7.28
CA ARG A 443 77.94 48.96 -6.26
C ARG A 443 76.62 49.42 -6.87
N ASN A 444 76.65 50.38 -7.79
CA ASN A 444 75.46 50.93 -8.45
C ASN A 444 74.78 49.92 -9.39
N ALA A 445 75.54 49.00 -10.01
CA ALA A 445 74.98 47.91 -10.82
C ALA A 445 74.52 46.68 -10.01
N MET A 446 75.11 46.46 -8.82
CA MET A 446 74.70 45.39 -7.91
C MET A 446 73.39 45.70 -7.15
N GLU A 447 73.03 46.98 -6.96
CA GLU A 447 71.80 47.37 -6.29
C GLU A 447 70.52 46.91 -7.02
N PRO A 448 70.38 47.14 -8.34
CA PRO A 448 69.27 46.62 -9.13
C PRO A 448 69.21 45.09 -9.08
N LEU A 449 70.35 44.39 -9.21
CA LEU A 449 70.43 42.92 -9.16
C LEU A 449 70.00 42.34 -7.80
N LYS A 450 70.47 42.96 -6.69
CA LYS A 450 70.05 42.60 -5.32
C LYS A 450 68.56 42.85 -5.10
N ASN A 451 68.01 43.91 -5.70
CA ASN A 451 66.58 44.23 -5.60
C ASN A 451 65.70 43.30 -6.45
N SER A 452 66.17 42.83 -7.61
CA SER A 452 65.48 41.80 -8.41
C SER A 452 65.51 40.41 -7.77
N ILE A 453 66.58 40.04 -7.05
CA ILE A 453 66.66 38.78 -6.29
C ILE A 453 65.84 38.85 -4.99
N LYS A 454 65.65 40.04 -4.41
CA LYS A 454 64.80 40.26 -3.21
C LYS A 454 63.30 40.31 -3.50
N ARG A 455 62.87 40.32 -4.77
CA ARG A 455 61.45 40.11 -5.13
C ARG A 455 61.13 38.62 -5.04
N ASN A 456 60.94 38.18 -3.82
CA ASN A 456 60.33 36.90 -3.48
C ASN A 456 58.94 36.82 -4.17
N PRO A 457 58.63 35.79 -4.98
CA PRO A 457 57.26 35.54 -5.43
C PRO A 457 56.36 35.05 -4.28
N ALA A 458 56.92 34.82 -3.09
CA ALA A 458 56.22 34.30 -1.93
C ALA A 458 55.72 35.43 -1.02
N ARG A 459 54.54 35.96 -1.33
CA ARG A 459 53.62 36.47 -0.30
C ARG A 459 52.19 36.16 -0.74
N GLU A 460 51.92 34.88 -0.94
CA GLU A 460 50.61 34.35 -0.56
C GLU A 460 50.49 34.61 0.95
N THR A 461 49.61 35.54 1.32
CA THR A 461 49.19 35.70 2.71
C THR A 461 48.53 34.40 3.16
N PRO A 462 48.82 33.89 4.37
CA PRO A 462 48.10 32.76 4.91
C PRO A 462 46.62 33.12 5.00
N ASP A 463 45.75 32.25 4.52
CA ASP A 463 44.42 32.07 5.10
C ASP A 463 44.59 32.01 6.62
N GLY A 464 44.10 33.03 7.32
CA GLY A 464 44.33 33.21 8.74
C GLY A 464 43.47 34.33 9.29
N GLU A 465 42.36 33.92 9.89
CA GLU A 465 41.44 34.70 10.71
C GLU A 465 42.14 35.80 11.51
N ASN A 466 42.09 37.03 11.00
CA ASN A 466 42.32 38.23 11.81
C ASN A 466 40.99 38.99 11.87
N SER A 467 40.23 38.68 12.92
CA SER A 467 39.01 39.37 13.34
C SER A 467 39.32 40.75 13.93
N GLY A 468 40.07 41.58 13.19
CA GLY A 468 40.24 43.01 13.44
C GLY A 468 39.55 43.75 12.32
N GLY A 469 38.59 44.61 12.63
CA GLY A 469 37.81 45.30 11.61
C GLY A 469 38.68 46.26 10.78
N LEU A 470 38.18 46.73 9.63
CA LEU A 470 38.83 47.76 8.80
C LEU A 470 39.34 48.96 9.63
N ARG A 471 38.62 49.29 10.72
CA ARG A 471 38.99 50.35 11.66
C ARG A 471 40.34 50.08 12.35
N ASP A 472 40.58 48.85 12.80
CA ASP A 472 41.81 48.49 13.53
C ASP A 472 43.02 48.52 12.58
N MET A 473 42.83 48.03 11.36
CA MET A 473 43.84 48.09 10.31
C MET A 473 44.22 49.53 9.94
N LEU A 474 43.24 50.45 9.93
CA LEU A 474 43.48 51.87 9.64
C LEU A 474 44.10 52.63 10.81
N SER A 475 43.78 52.28 12.06
CA SER A 475 44.47 52.81 13.23
C SER A 475 45.96 52.45 13.21
N ALA A 476 46.29 51.19 12.88
CA ALA A 476 47.68 50.76 12.71
C ALA A 476 48.40 51.50 11.56
N LEU A 477 47.69 51.75 10.45
CA LEU A 477 48.24 52.55 9.35
C LEU A 477 48.56 53.99 9.76
N LYS A 478 47.72 54.61 10.58
CA LYS A 478 47.96 55.94 11.12
C LYS A 478 49.22 55.98 11.99
N GLU A 479 49.38 55.02 12.90
CA GLU A 479 50.58 54.93 13.75
C GLU A 479 51.86 54.74 12.94
N ASP A 480 51.82 53.94 11.87
CA ASP A 480 52.98 53.73 11.01
C ASP A 480 53.33 54.95 10.15
N ALA A 481 52.33 55.73 9.74
CA ALA A 481 52.54 56.99 9.02
C ALA A 481 53.09 58.10 9.91
N GLU A 482 52.64 58.20 11.16
CA GLU A 482 53.16 59.17 12.15
C GLU A 482 54.65 58.95 12.43
N LYS A 483 55.12 57.70 12.46
CA LYS A 483 56.57 57.37 12.55
C LYS A 483 57.37 57.89 11.36
N ALA A 484 56.73 58.05 10.20
CA ALA A 484 57.32 58.63 9.00
C ALA A 484 57.13 60.16 8.92
N SER A 485 56.70 60.81 10.01
CA SER A 485 56.46 62.25 10.11
C SER A 485 55.32 62.78 9.22
N VAL A 486 54.36 61.92 8.85
CA VAL A 486 53.15 62.31 8.11
C VAL A 486 51.94 62.19 9.03
N SER A 487 51.19 63.28 9.20
CA SER A 487 49.96 63.29 10.00
C SER A 487 48.80 62.69 9.20
N VAL A 488 48.20 61.61 9.72
CA VAL A 488 47.03 60.98 9.08
C VAL A 488 45.77 61.23 9.91
N GLU A 489 44.81 61.93 9.33
CA GLU A 489 43.51 62.17 9.93
C GLU A 489 42.47 61.22 9.33
N ILE A 490 41.76 60.46 10.17
CA ILE A 490 40.78 59.46 9.72
C ILE A 490 39.39 59.86 10.20
N SER A 491 38.53 60.21 9.25
CA SER A 491 37.14 60.60 9.51
C SER A 491 36.19 59.53 8.98
N ILE A 492 35.29 59.05 9.84
CA ILE A 492 34.27 58.05 9.48
C ILE A 492 32.90 58.69 9.58
N SER A 493 32.23 58.86 8.44
CA SER A 493 30.88 59.43 8.37
C SER A 493 29.84 58.31 8.39
N GLY A 494 29.13 58.20 9.52
CA GLY A 494 28.12 57.16 9.77
C GLY A 494 28.67 55.89 10.43
N ARG A 495 27.82 54.87 10.59
CA ARG A 495 28.23 53.55 11.10
C ARG A 495 28.75 52.70 9.94
N LEU A 496 30.00 52.28 10.01
CA LEU A 496 30.57 51.28 9.09
C LEU A 496 29.87 49.93 9.35
N PRO A 497 29.28 49.29 8.33
CA PRO A 497 28.79 47.92 8.45
C PRO A 497 29.97 46.94 8.54
N GLU A 498 29.72 45.75 9.07
CA GLU A 498 30.71 44.67 9.03
C GLU A 498 30.97 44.27 7.58
N LEU A 499 32.19 44.53 7.10
CA LEU A 499 32.63 44.16 5.76
C LEU A 499 33.15 42.72 5.79
N ALA A 500 32.86 41.95 4.74
CA ALA A 500 33.54 40.69 4.50
C ALA A 500 35.08 40.91 4.42
N SER A 501 35.85 39.93 4.89
CA SER A 501 37.32 40.02 5.00
C SER A 501 38.01 40.52 3.73
N GLU A 502 37.60 40.01 2.56
CA GLU A 502 38.15 40.41 1.25
C GLU A 502 37.91 41.90 0.93
N ARG A 503 36.73 42.44 1.29
CA ARG A 503 36.37 43.84 1.08
C ARG A 503 37.07 44.77 2.06
N ALA A 504 37.22 44.34 3.31
CA ALA A 504 38.00 45.05 4.32
C ALA A 504 39.48 45.12 3.93
N GLU A 505 40.06 44.03 3.42
CA GLU A 505 41.44 44.03 2.94
C GLU A 505 41.60 44.94 1.72
N ALA A 506 40.70 44.85 0.73
CA ALA A 506 40.75 45.72 -0.44
C ALA A 506 40.70 47.22 -0.06
N ALA A 507 39.79 47.60 0.85
CA ALA A 507 39.68 48.97 1.37
C ALA A 507 40.96 49.40 2.09
N TYR A 508 41.53 48.56 2.95
CA TYR A 508 42.78 48.85 3.64
C TYR A 508 43.96 49.05 2.68
N LYS A 509 44.11 48.20 1.65
CA LYS A 509 45.21 48.32 0.68
C LYS A 509 45.13 49.63 -0.10
N VAL A 510 43.91 50.08 -0.45
CA VAL A 510 43.70 51.38 -1.12
C VAL A 510 44.20 52.51 -0.24
N CYS A 511 43.79 52.55 1.04
CA CYS A 511 44.26 53.56 1.99
C CYS A 511 45.79 53.52 2.17
N ARG A 512 46.36 52.32 2.34
CA ARG A 512 47.80 52.14 2.54
C ARG A 512 48.63 52.56 1.33
N GLU A 513 48.20 52.19 0.13
CA GLU A 513 48.89 52.59 -1.11
C GLU A 513 48.77 54.11 -1.32
N GLY A 514 47.62 54.71 -0.99
CA GLY A 514 47.45 56.17 -0.97
C GLY A 514 48.45 56.87 -0.05
N VAL A 515 48.54 56.45 1.21
CA VAL A 515 49.55 56.97 2.17
C VAL A 515 50.98 56.73 1.67
N THR A 516 51.26 55.58 1.09
CA THR A 516 52.59 55.25 0.54
C THR A 516 52.95 56.17 -0.62
N ASN A 517 51.99 56.48 -1.49
CA ASN A 517 52.19 57.42 -2.60
C ASN A 517 52.41 58.85 -2.09
N ALA A 518 51.65 59.28 -1.08
CA ALA A 518 51.84 60.58 -0.45
C ALA A 518 53.27 60.74 0.13
N ILE A 519 53.77 59.70 0.81
CA ILE A 519 55.14 59.69 1.38
C ILE A 519 56.21 59.65 0.28
N ARG A 520 56.09 58.74 -0.69
CA ARG A 520 57.18 58.47 -1.66
C ARG A 520 57.21 59.44 -2.83
N HIS A 521 56.06 59.95 -3.23
CA HIS A 521 55.90 60.71 -4.46
C HIS A 521 55.38 62.13 -4.19
N GLY A 522 54.51 62.31 -3.19
CA GLY A 522 53.90 63.60 -2.89
C GLY A 522 54.77 64.55 -2.05
N GLY A 523 55.59 64.01 -1.14
CA GLY A 523 56.29 64.82 -0.12
C GLY A 523 55.32 65.47 0.88
N ALA A 524 54.13 64.88 1.06
CA ALA A 524 53.07 65.40 1.90
C ALA A 524 53.43 65.26 3.39
N ASP A 525 53.07 66.25 4.20
CA ASP A 525 53.13 66.17 5.66
C ASP A 525 51.76 65.84 6.30
N ARG A 526 50.68 65.87 5.50
CA ARG A 526 49.32 65.53 5.93
C ARG A 526 48.57 64.69 4.89
N VAL A 527 47.83 63.69 5.38
CA VAL A 527 46.90 62.88 4.59
C VAL A 527 45.56 62.74 5.33
N ASP A 528 44.46 63.09 4.67
CA ASP A 528 43.10 62.91 5.16
C ASP A 528 42.46 61.68 4.52
N ILE A 529 41.98 60.75 5.35
CA ILE A 529 41.24 59.55 4.93
C ILE A 529 39.79 59.67 5.40
N ILE A 530 38.85 59.67 4.46
CA ILE A 530 37.42 59.76 4.76
C ILE A 530 36.72 58.48 4.30
N LEU A 531 36.04 57.82 5.24
CA LEU A 531 35.19 56.67 4.98
C LEU A 531 33.73 57.10 5.10
N ARG A 532 32.96 56.99 4.01
CA ARG A 532 31.53 57.32 3.99
C ARG A 532 30.71 56.10 3.63
N ASN A 533 29.75 55.76 4.48
CA ASN A 533 28.72 54.77 4.14
C ASN A 533 27.68 55.42 3.21
N ALA A 534 27.64 55.01 1.95
CA ALA A 534 26.70 55.53 0.94
C ALA A 534 25.40 54.69 0.83
N GLY A 535 25.16 53.75 1.77
CA GLY A 535 24.00 52.86 1.80
C GLY A 535 24.09 51.65 0.87
N HIS A 536 24.62 51.82 -0.34
CA HIS A 536 24.81 50.77 -1.35
C HIS A 536 26.28 50.32 -1.50
N GLY A 537 27.18 50.94 -0.75
CA GLY A 537 28.60 50.64 -0.74
C GLY A 537 29.37 51.59 0.17
N LEU A 538 30.66 51.30 0.34
CA LEU A 538 31.64 52.13 1.03
C LEU A 538 32.32 53.04 0.03
N GLU A 539 32.28 54.35 0.29
CA GLU A 539 33.15 55.32 -0.38
C GLU A 539 34.36 55.63 0.49
N ILE A 540 35.52 55.65 -0.14
CA ILE A 540 36.82 55.90 0.47
C ILE A 540 37.43 57.08 -0.25
N TYR A 541 37.79 58.13 0.49
CA TYR A 541 38.55 59.26 -0.02
C TYR A 541 39.90 59.28 0.68
N VAL A 542 40.99 59.42 -0.08
CA VAL A 542 42.34 59.61 0.45
C VAL A 542 42.90 60.85 -0.22
N MET A 543 43.19 61.88 0.56
CA MET A 543 43.64 63.17 0.07
C MET A 543 44.93 63.57 0.77
N ASP A 544 45.94 63.97 0.02
CA ASP A 544 47.19 64.51 0.58
C ASP A 544 47.41 65.96 0.16
N ASN A 545 48.23 66.67 0.94
CA ASN A 545 48.63 68.05 0.68
C ASN A 545 50.02 68.15 0.02
N GLY A 546 50.48 67.09 -0.66
CA GLY A 546 51.77 67.05 -1.30
C GLY A 546 51.88 67.95 -2.54
N SER A 547 52.97 67.81 -3.28
CA SER A 547 53.26 68.62 -4.48
C SER A 547 52.30 68.41 -5.67
N GLY A 548 51.45 67.38 -5.63
CA GLY A 548 50.54 67.02 -6.71
C GLY A 548 51.28 66.59 -7.98
N CYS A 549 50.55 66.42 -9.08
CA CYS A 549 51.14 66.09 -10.39
C CYS A 549 50.33 66.65 -11.56
N GLY A 550 51.01 67.29 -12.52
CA GLY A 550 50.37 67.84 -13.72
C GLY A 550 49.87 66.79 -14.73
N LYS A 551 50.36 65.55 -14.64
CA LYS A 551 49.87 64.42 -15.45
C LYS A 551 49.95 63.12 -14.64
N ILE A 552 48.79 62.50 -14.41
CA ILE A 552 48.71 61.24 -13.67
C ILE A 552 49.12 60.08 -14.59
N VAL A 553 50.26 59.47 -14.31
CA VAL A 553 50.73 58.25 -15.01
C VAL A 553 50.44 57.05 -14.13
N LYS A 554 49.66 56.09 -14.66
CA LYS A 554 49.34 54.84 -13.95
C LYS A 554 50.61 53.99 -13.78
N GLY A 555 51.18 53.99 -12.58
CA GLY A 555 52.23 53.06 -12.17
C GLY A 555 51.66 51.73 -11.66
N MET A 556 52.55 50.81 -11.25
CA MET A 556 52.17 49.51 -10.69
C MET A 556 51.23 49.61 -9.47
N GLY A 557 51.33 50.69 -8.68
CA GLY A 557 50.47 50.93 -7.51
C GLY A 557 49.01 51.25 -7.89
N LEU A 558 48.79 52.23 -8.78
CA LEU A 558 47.45 52.63 -9.22
C LEU A 558 46.75 51.51 -10.01
N SER A 559 47.45 50.86 -10.95
CA SER A 559 46.88 49.73 -11.71
C SER A 559 46.56 48.54 -10.80
N GLY A 560 47.39 48.25 -9.80
CA GLY A 560 47.14 47.19 -8.84
C GLY A 560 45.97 47.48 -7.90
N MET A 561 45.63 48.74 -7.64
CA MET A 561 44.41 49.09 -6.90
C MET A 561 43.15 48.86 -7.76
N GLU A 562 43.17 49.25 -9.04
CA GLU A 562 42.07 49.00 -9.98
C GLU A 562 41.81 47.49 -10.17
N GLU A 563 42.87 46.70 -10.38
CA GLU A 563 42.77 45.25 -10.59
C GLU A 563 42.23 44.51 -9.36
N ARG A 564 42.45 45.03 -8.15
CA ARG A 564 41.90 44.46 -6.91
C ARG A 564 40.46 44.86 -6.64
N LEU A 565 40.05 46.07 -7.05
CA LEU A 565 38.69 46.55 -6.87
C LEU A 565 37.72 46.00 -7.92
N ALA A 566 38.19 45.75 -9.16
CA ALA A 566 37.34 45.32 -10.27
C ALA A 566 36.58 43.99 -10.04
N PRO A 567 37.19 42.91 -9.50
CA PRO A 567 36.48 41.67 -9.18
C PRO A 567 35.38 41.84 -8.12
N LEU A 568 35.53 42.86 -7.26
CA LEU A 568 34.58 43.19 -6.20
C LEU A 568 33.51 44.20 -6.66
N GLY A 569 33.45 44.52 -7.96
CA GLY A 569 32.54 45.52 -8.53
C GLY A 569 32.87 46.96 -8.13
N GLY A 570 34.05 47.19 -7.53
CA GLY A 570 34.50 48.49 -7.09
C GLY A 570 35.08 49.36 -8.22
N ARG A 571 35.18 50.65 -7.97
CA ARG A 571 35.74 51.65 -8.90
C ARG A 571 36.75 52.52 -8.19
N LEU A 572 37.75 53.00 -8.94
CA LEU A 572 38.76 53.91 -8.45
C LEU A 572 38.85 55.11 -9.40
N GLU A 573 38.77 56.30 -8.82
CA GLU A 573 38.98 57.58 -9.48
C GLU A 573 40.14 58.27 -8.76
N PHE A 574 40.93 59.03 -9.52
CA PHE A 574 42.08 59.74 -9.00
C PHE A 574 42.20 61.09 -9.69
N SER A 575 42.57 62.11 -8.93
CA SER A 575 42.70 63.50 -9.40
C SER A 575 43.81 64.22 -8.63
N SER A 576 44.38 65.26 -9.24
CA SER A 576 45.38 66.12 -8.61
C SER A 576 45.05 67.56 -8.98
N PRO A 577 44.62 68.41 -8.03
CA PRO A 577 44.32 69.82 -8.29
C PRO A 577 45.57 70.62 -8.71
N GLU A 578 45.38 71.69 -9.49
CA GLU A 578 46.48 72.61 -9.87
C GLU A 578 47.11 73.34 -8.66
N GLU A 579 46.36 73.45 -7.56
CA GLU A 579 46.79 74.05 -6.29
C GLU A 579 47.68 73.11 -5.45
N GLY A 580 47.93 71.88 -5.91
CA GLY A 580 48.72 70.85 -5.23
C GLY A 580 47.87 69.70 -4.67
N GLY A 581 48.56 68.68 -4.15
CA GLY A 581 47.96 67.49 -3.53
C GLY A 581 47.49 66.42 -4.51
N PHE A 582 47.14 65.25 -3.98
CA PHE A 582 46.59 64.15 -4.74
C PHE A 582 45.38 63.55 -4.03
N SER A 583 44.34 63.25 -4.79
CA SER A 583 43.06 62.74 -4.29
C SER A 583 42.69 61.43 -4.96
N LEU A 584 42.46 60.41 -4.15
CA LEU A 584 41.92 59.11 -4.53
C LEU A 584 40.48 59.00 -4.03
N ARG A 585 39.58 58.55 -4.90
CA ARG A 585 38.22 58.19 -4.55
C ARG A 585 37.96 56.75 -4.99
N ALA A 586 37.73 55.86 -4.03
CA ALA A 586 37.32 54.49 -4.29
C ALA A 586 35.87 54.26 -3.87
N PHE A 587 35.14 53.48 -4.65
CA PHE A 587 33.81 52.98 -4.30
C PHE A 587 33.83 51.46 -4.27
N LEU A 588 33.27 50.86 -3.21
CA LEU A 588 33.20 49.42 -3.02
C LEU A 588 31.76 49.01 -2.63
N PRO A 589 31.03 48.24 -3.46
CA PRO A 589 29.67 47.83 -3.14
C PRO A 589 29.64 46.79 -2.00
N PHE A 590 28.58 46.83 -1.18
CA PHE A 590 28.42 45.89 -0.05
C PHE A 590 27.97 44.49 -0.47
N ILE A 591 27.40 44.32 -1.67
CA ILE A 591 26.86 43.06 -2.20
C ILE A 591 27.69 42.62 -3.40
#